data_AF-A0A5D3YHI7-F1
#
_entry.id   AF-A0A5D3YHI7-F1
#
_cell.length_a   1.000
_cell.length_b   1.000
_cell.length_c   1.000
_cell.angle_alpha   90.00
_cell.angle_beta   90.00
_cell.angle_gamma   90.00
#
_symmetry.space_group_name_H-M   'P 1'
#
loop_
_entity.id
_entity.type
_entity.pdbx_description
1 polymer ?
#
loop_
_entity_poly.entity_id
_entity_poly.type
_entity_poly.pdbx_seq_one_letter_code
_entity_poly.pdbx_strand_id
1 'polypeptide(L)'
;MANNFEIKKVQDFGDLVSAPFFYIREHFRSLGKSILYFVVPLIVVAGIAVSQLVTTPFNMDPEDIESGAYIAEVIASSLSGSIFGMLAMTALAAVVYHHIKLVADETVDNNSIEPQDIWPGVKSDFLMLLLISLAIGLATGIGIIFFILPGIFISIKLILTTAVYVMEDVDFGDAFSRSWHLVTNYWWYTFGLVVIMYLFSSLMTNAITFPFIIVSFFSGFSGLEDPETMEQTLGPIFSIFYGLTTSLSYVFYTIVYICLGMHYYNLIERKEGKELTERIQQIDDSAGAES
;
A
#
# COMPACT_ATOMS: atom_id res chain seq x y z
N MET A 1 -8.71 -24.91 20.47
CA MET A 1 -9.15 -25.11 19.08
C MET A 1 -8.92 -23.79 18.37
N ALA A 2 -7.85 -23.70 17.58
CA ALA A 2 -7.55 -22.50 16.82
C ALA A 2 -8.62 -22.36 15.72
N ASN A 3 -9.23 -21.19 15.65
CA ASN A 3 -10.22 -20.88 14.63
C ASN A 3 -9.44 -20.74 13.31
N ASN A 4 -9.51 -21.71 12.41
CA ASN A 4 -8.80 -21.64 11.13
C ASN A 4 -9.26 -20.37 10.39
N PHE A 5 -8.35 -19.41 10.24
CA PHE A 5 -8.63 -18.17 9.51
C PHE A 5 -8.68 -18.48 8.02
N GLU A 6 -9.87 -18.81 7.52
CA GLU A 6 -10.10 -19.11 6.11
C GLU A 6 -10.13 -17.83 5.27
N ILE A 7 -9.07 -17.63 4.48
CA ILE A 7 -8.89 -16.45 3.62
C ILE A 7 -9.77 -16.55 2.36
N LYS A 8 -9.91 -17.76 1.81
CA LYS A 8 -10.65 -18.07 0.58
C LYS A 8 -12.14 -18.26 0.88
N LYS A 9 -12.85 -17.17 1.12
CA LYS A 9 -14.31 -17.19 1.33
C LYS A 9 -14.98 -15.88 0.90
N VAL A 10 -16.30 -15.95 0.66
CA VAL A 10 -17.14 -14.76 0.49
C VAL A 10 -17.22 -14.03 1.83
N GLN A 11 -16.85 -12.75 1.85
CA GLN A 11 -16.84 -11.90 3.03
C GLN A 11 -17.72 -10.67 2.82
N ASP A 12 -18.44 -10.26 3.87
CA ASP A 12 -19.19 -9.02 3.84
C ASP A 12 -18.30 -7.80 4.04
N PHE A 13 -18.84 -6.61 3.78
CA PHE A 13 -18.05 -5.38 3.81
C PHE A 13 -17.40 -5.12 5.17
N GLY A 14 -18.12 -5.34 6.28
CA GLY A 14 -17.58 -5.19 7.63
C GLY A 14 -16.52 -6.23 7.96
N ASP A 15 -16.65 -7.45 7.43
CA ASP A 15 -15.64 -8.50 7.57
C ASP A 15 -14.35 -8.09 6.88
N LEU A 16 -14.41 -7.58 5.63
CA LEU A 16 -13.20 -7.12 4.91
C LEU A 16 -12.48 -5.96 5.60
N VAL A 17 -13.20 -5.08 6.29
CA VAL A 17 -12.59 -3.96 7.04
C VAL A 17 -11.92 -4.46 8.33
N SER A 18 -12.47 -5.50 8.97
CA SER A 18 -11.95 -6.02 10.25
C SER A 18 -10.93 -7.15 10.09
N ALA A 19 -11.01 -7.92 9.01
CA ALA A 19 -10.17 -9.08 8.72
C ALA A 19 -8.65 -8.77 8.72
N PRO A 20 -8.16 -7.63 8.22
CA PRO A 20 -6.75 -7.28 8.31
C PRO A 20 -6.21 -7.25 9.74
N PHE A 21 -7.01 -6.79 10.71
CA PHE A 21 -6.60 -6.74 12.12
C PHE A 21 -6.50 -8.14 12.73
N PHE A 22 -7.43 -9.04 12.37
CA PHE A 22 -7.36 -10.45 12.78
C PHE A 22 -6.15 -11.15 12.18
N TYR A 23 -5.88 -10.92 10.89
CA TYR A 23 -4.73 -11.48 10.19
C TYR A 23 -3.41 -11.01 10.77
N ILE A 24 -3.26 -9.70 11.01
CA ILE A 24 -2.07 -9.15 11.67
C ILE A 24 -1.91 -9.76 13.05
N ARG A 25 -2.99 -9.90 13.83
CA ARG A 25 -2.92 -10.49 15.17
C ARG A 25 -2.47 -11.95 15.14
N GLU A 26 -2.97 -12.73 14.20
CA GLU A 26 -2.63 -14.15 14.05
C GLU A 26 -1.18 -14.32 13.57
N HIS A 27 -0.77 -13.58 12.55
CA HIS A 27 0.54 -13.72 11.90
C HIS A 27 1.55 -12.63 12.30
N PHE A 28 1.38 -11.97 13.45
CA PHE A 28 2.16 -10.77 13.81
C PHE A 28 3.68 -11.03 13.80
N ARG A 29 4.11 -12.23 14.21
CA ARG A 29 5.52 -12.60 14.27
C ARG A 29 6.11 -12.81 12.87
N SER A 30 5.43 -13.59 12.04
CA SER A 30 5.90 -13.90 10.69
C SER A 30 5.89 -12.65 9.81
N LEU A 31 4.72 -12.00 9.70
CA LEU A 31 4.55 -10.82 8.87
C LEU A 31 5.42 -9.66 9.38
N GLY A 32 5.43 -9.42 10.69
CA GLY A 32 6.23 -8.36 11.31
C GLY A 32 7.73 -8.53 11.09
N LYS A 33 8.28 -9.75 11.24
CA LYS A 33 9.70 -10.03 10.93
C LYS A 33 10.02 -9.79 9.46
N SER A 34 9.13 -10.18 8.56
CA SER A 34 9.33 -10.03 7.11
C SER A 34 9.32 -8.55 6.69
N ILE A 35 8.37 -7.76 7.23
CA ILE A 35 8.33 -6.31 7.02
C ILE A 35 9.58 -5.64 7.60
N LEU A 36 9.99 -6.03 8.81
CA LEU A 36 11.19 -5.51 9.48
C LEU A 36 12.45 -5.73 8.62
N TYR A 37 12.58 -6.90 8.00
CA TYR A 37 13.78 -7.25 7.25
C TYR A 37 13.82 -6.62 5.86
N PHE A 38 12.71 -6.64 5.11
CA PHE A 38 12.68 -6.22 3.71
C PHE A 38 12.24 -4.78 3.48
N VAL A 39 11.34 -4.26 4.32
CA VAL A 39 10.65 -2.99 4.05
C VAL A 39 11.24 -1.85 4.89
N VAL A 40 11.55 -2.09 6.16
CA VAL A 40 12.06 -1.06 7.08
C VAL A 40 13.35 -0.38 6.58
N PRO A 41 14.36 -1.07 6.02
CA PRO A 41 15.54 -0.39 5.48
C PRO A 41 15.19 0.64 4.39
N LEU A 42 14.26 0.31 3.49
CA LEU A 42 13.80 1.22 2.44
C LEU A 42 13.00 2.39 3.02
N ILE A 43 12.13 2.09 3.99
CA ILE A 43 11.33 3.10 4.68
C ILE A 43 12.22 4.12 5.40
N VAL A 44 13.28 3.68 6.08
CA VAL A 44 14.22 4.57 6.79
C VAL A 44 14.92 5.50 5.80
N VAL A 45 15.39 4.97 4.67
CA VAL A 45 16.03 5.79 3.62
C VAL A 45 15.03 6.78 3.00
N ALA A 46 13.80 6.34 2.73
CA ALA A 46 12.73 7.22 2.27
C ALA A 46 12.43 8.33 3.30
N GLY A 47 12.33 7.99 4.58
CA GLY A 47 12.07 8.94 5.66
C GLY A 47 13.16 10.00 5.79
N ILE A 48 14.43 9.62 5.65
CA ILE A 48 15.57 10.56 5.64
C ILE A 48 15.53 11.44 4.39
N ALA A 49 15.24 10.88 3.22
CA ALA A 49 15.15 11.64 1.98
C ALA A 49 14.02 12.69 2.03
N VAL A 50 12.85 12.33 2.57
CA VAL A 50 11.72 13.27 2.69
C VAL A 50 11.93 14.26 3.84
N SER A 51 12.63 13.89 4.92
CA SER A 51 12.86 14.82 6.05
C SER A 51 13.67 16.06 5.65
N GLN A 52 14.50 15.96 4.59
CA GLN A 52 15.21 17.10 4.03
C GLN A 52 14.29 18.23 3.57
N LEU A 53 13.07 17.91 3.10
CA LEU A 53 12.09 18.92 2.69
C LEU A 53 11.64 19.81 3.84
N VAL A 54 11.65 19.28 5.07
CA VAL A 54 11.29 20.02 6.28
C VAL A 54 12.45 20.86 6.77
N THR A 55 13.70 20.48 6.50
CA THR A 55 14.88 21.23 6.93
C THR A 55 15.31 22.33 5.96
N THR A 56 15.09 22.14 4.65
CA THR A 56 15.49 23.12 3.61
C THR A 56 15.01 24.56 3.88
N PRO A 57 13.77 24.81 4.35
CA PRO A 57 13.33 26.17 4.67
C PRO A 57 14.08 26.81 5.84
N PHE A 58 14.65 26.03 6.76
CA PHE A 58 15.40 26.54 7.91
C PHE A 58 16.87 26.85 7.58
N ASN A 59 17.41 26.23 6.53
CA ASN A 59 18.78 26.44 6.05
C ASN A 59 18.82 27.40 4.84
N MET A 60 17.82 28.28 4.71
CA MET A 60 17.60 29.09 3.51
C MET A 60 18.58 30.27 3.46
N ASP A 61 19.60 30.17 2.61
CA ASP A 61 20.48 31.29 2.26
C ASP A 61 19.82 32.16 1.16
N PRO A 62 19.73 33.49 1.33
CA PRO A 62 19.26 34.40 0.29
C PRO A 62 19.97 34.23 -1.07
N GLU A 63 21.25 33.85 -1.12
CA GLU A 63 21.99 33.61 -2.35
C GLU A 63 21.47 32.37 -3.13
N ASP A 64 20.99 31.36 -2.42
CA ASP A 64 20.45 30.13 -3.01
C ASP A 64 19.08 30.33 -3.67
N ILE A 65 18.34 31.36 -3.23
CA ILE A 65 17.06 31.76 -3.82
C ILE A 65 17.31 32.46 -5.16
N GLU A 66 18.24 33.41 -5.21
CA GLU A 66 18.54 34.17 -6.41
C GLU A 66 19.16 33.31 -7.53
N SER A 67 19.99 32.34 -7.16
CA SER A 67 20.61 31.40 -8.09
C SER A 67 19.68 30.28 -8.57
N GLY A 68 18.53 30.09 -7.91
CA GLY A 68 17.61 28.98 -8.15
C GLY A 68 18.07 27.64 -7.57
N ALA A 69 19.19 27.60 -6.84
CA ALA A 69 19.73 26.42 -6.17
C ALA A 69 18.73 25.82 -5.18
N TYR A 70 18.01 26.67 -4.44
CA TYR A 70 16.96 26.26 -3.51
C TYR A 70 15.87 25.41 -4.18
N ILE A 71 15.39 25.85 -5.35
CA ILE A 71 14.35 25.13 -6.10
C ILE A 71 14.88 23.78 -6.58
N ALA A 72 16.13 23.74 -7.04
CA ALA A 72 16.78 22.51 -7.48
C ALA A 72 16.92 21.50 -6.32
N GLU A 73 17.32 21.95 -5.14
CA GLU A 73 17.42 21.11 -3.94
C GLU A 73 16.06 20.57 -3.50
N VAL A 74 15.03 21.42 -3.41
CA VAL A 74 13.67 20.99 -3.06
C VAL A 74 13.15 19.94 -4.06
N ILE A 75 13.39 20.12 -5.36
CA ILE A 75 13.02 19.14 -6.38
C ILE A 75 13.81 17.84 -6.19
N ALA A 76 15.12 17.90 -6.00
CA ALA A 76 15.97 16.72 -5.82
C ALA A 76 15.55 15.91 -4.57
N SER A 77 15.31 16.58 -3.45
CA SER A 77 14.83 15.97 -2.21
C SER A 77 13.43 15.37 -2.37
N SER A 78 12.53 16.05 -3.09
CA SER A 78 11.18 15.54 -3.38
C SER A 78 11.21 14.29 -4.26
N LEU A 79 12.05 14.30 -5.31
CA LEU A 79 12.21 13.16 -6.21
C LEU A 79 12.86 11.97 -5.51
N SER A 80 13.92 12.21 -4.73
CA SER A 80 14.61 11.14 -4.00
C SER A 80 13.67 10.47 -2.99
N GLY A 81 12.95 11.25 -2.18
CA GLY A 81 11.94 10.76 -1.24
C GLY A 81 10.82 9.98 -1.93
N SER A 82 10.35 10.46 -3.08
CA SER A 82 9.31 9.78 -3.87
C SER A 82 9.80 8.45 -4.45
N ILE A 83 11.03 8.38 -4.95
CA ILE A 83 11.63 7.15 -5.50
C ILE A 83 11.78 6.10 -4.40
N PHE A 84 12.39 6.44 -3.27
CA PHE A 84 12.56 5.50 -2.16
C PHE A 84 11.21 5.10 -1.55
N GLY A 85 10.25 6.03 -1.48
CA GLY A 85 8.90 5.73 -1.01
C GLY A 85 8.16 4.77 -1.95
N MET A 86 8.32 4.93 -3.26
CA MET A 86 7.78 3.99 -4.25
C MET A 86 8.41 2.60 -4.08
N LEU A 87 9.74 2.51 -3.96
CA LEU A 87 10.42 1.24 -3.69
C LEU A 87 9.94 0.58 -2.39
N ALA A 88 9.74 1.37 -1.32
CA ALA A 88 9.21 0.88 -0.06
C ALA A 88 7.77 0.36 -0.19
N MET A 89 6.90 1.05 -0.95
CA MET A 89 5.54 0.59 -1.22
C MET A 89 5.53 -0.70 -2.04
N THR A 90 6.39 -0.81 -3.06
CA THR A 90 6.53 -2.04 -3.86
C THR A 90 7.01 -3.20 -2.99
N ALA A 91 8.02 -2.99 -2.14
CA ALA A 91 8.51 -4.00 -1.22
C ALA A 91 7.41 -4.44 -0.24
N LEU A 92 6.65 -3.48 0.31
CA LEU A 92 5.55 -3.76 1.21
C LEU A 92 4.46 -4.61 0.54
N ALA A 93 4.04 -4.23 -0.67
CA ALA A 93 3.05 -5.00 -1.43
C ALA A 93 3.56 -6.41 -1.74
N ALA A 94 4.82 -6.55 -2.19
CA ALA A 94 5.43 -7.84 -2.47
C ALA A 94 5.45 -8.75 -1.24
N VAL A 95 5.91 -8.24 -0.09
CA VAL A 95 5.97 -9.00 1.17
C VAL A 95 4.57 -9.39 1.63
N VAL A 96 3.61 -8.47 1.63
CA VAL A 96 2.25 -8.74 2.09
C VAL A 96 1.55 -9.77 1.20
N TYR A 97 1.63 -9.63 -0.12
CA TYR A 97 0.93 -10.53 -1.03
C TYR A 97 1.57 -11.92 -1.09
N HIS A 98 2.91 -12.03 -1.09
CA HIS A 98 3.57 -13.34 -0.98
C HIS A 98 3.28 -14.00 0.36
N HIS A 99 3.25 -13.25 1.47
CA HIS A 99 2.87 -13.80 2.77
C HIS A 99 1.40 -14.28 2.76
N ILE A 100 0.47 -13.51 2.19
CA ILE A 100 -0.93 -13.92 2.06
C ILE A 100 -1.05 -15.18 1.21
N LYS A 101 -0.32 -15.26 0.08
CA LYS A 101 -0.31 -16.43 -0.79
C LYS A 101 0.16 -17.68 -0.05
N LEU A 102 1.29 -17.61 0.65
CA LEU A 102 1.82 -18.74 1.43
C LEU A 102 0.82 -19.24 2.48
N VAL A 103 0.15 -18.32 3.18
CA VAL A 103 -0.90 -18.66 4.16
C VAL A 103 -2.14 -19.26 3.49
N ALA A 104 -2.55 -18.72 2.35
CA ALA A 104 -3.76 -19.13 1.64
C ALA A 104 -3.59 -20.48 0.92
N ASP A 105 -2.37 -20.84 0.54
CA ASP A 105 -2.04 -22.10 -0.13
C ASP A 105 -1.57 -23.18 0.86
N GLU A 106 -1.48 -22.87 2.16
CA GLU A 106 -1.05 -23.79 3.23
C GLU A 106 0.29 -24.49 2.95
N THR A 107 1.16 -23.82 2.17
CA THR A 107 2.44 -24.39 1.70
C THR A 107 3.49 -24.55 2.80
N VAL A 108 3.38 -23.74 3.85
CA VAL A 108 4.24 -23.74 5.04
C VAL A 108 3.31 -23.67 6.26
N ASP A 109 3.68 -24.27 7.39
CA ASP A 109 2.92 -24.08 8.63
C ASP A 109 2.84 -22.57 8.93
N ASN A 110 1.62 -22.05 8.95
CA ASN A 110 1.29 -20.63 9.07
C ASN A 110 1.94 -19.94 10.28
N ASN A 111 2.29 -20.71 11.32
CA ASN A 111 2.98 -20.21 12.52
C ASN A 111 4.51 -20.17 12.40
N SER A 112 5.06 -20.73 11.33
CA SER A 112 6.49 -20.95 11.09
C SER A 112 7.05 -20.23 9.87
N ILE A 113 6.22 -19.47 9.13
CA ILE A 113 6.68 -18.70 7.97
C ILE A 113 7.83 -17.75 8.41
N GLU A 114 8.96 -17.87 7.74
CA GLU A 114 10.15 -17.06 7.95
C GLU A 114 10.43 -16.15 6.75
N PRO A 115 11.19 -15.04 6.94
CA PRO A 115 11.54 -14.15 5.83
C PRO A 115 12.18 -14.85 4.63
N GLN A 116 12.90 -15.96 4.87
CA GLN A 116 13.54 -16.77 3.82
C GLN A 116 12.55 -17.50 2.91
N ASP A 117 11.33 -17.78 3.39
CA ASP A 117 10.29 -18.46 2.60
C ASP A 117 9.64 -17.48 1.63
N ILE A 118 9.58 -16.20 2.00
CA ILE A 118 8.99 -15.10 1.22
C ILE A 118 10.00 -14.50 0.24
N TRP A 119 11.29 -14.53 0.58
CA TRP A 119 12.35 -13.89 -0.19
C TRP A 119 12.44 -14.30 -1.67
N PRO A 120 12.31 -15.59 -2.05
CA PRO A 120 12.39 -15.99 -3.46
C PRO A 120 11.33 -15.31 -4.32
N GLY A 121 10.09 -15.29 -3.84
CA GLY A 121 8.96 -14.62 -4.50
C GLY A 121 9.17 -13.11 -4.57
N VAL A 122 9.49 -12.49 -3.44
CA VAL A 122 9.75 -11.04 -3.39
C VAL A 122 10.86 -10.63 -4.35
N LYS A 123 12.01 -11.33 -4.34
CA LYS A 123 13.16 -10.98 -5.20
C LYS A 123 12.85 -11.17 -6.69
N SER A 124 12.16 -12.26 -7.05
CA SER A 124 11.79 -12.54 -8.44
C SER A 124 10.83 -11.48 -8.99
N ASP A 125 9.83 -11.14 -8.18
CA ASP A 125 8.72 -10.31 -8.64
C ASP A 125 8.93 -8.82 -8.41
N PHE A 126 9.89 -8.41 -7.56
CA PHE A 126 10.06 -7.02 -7.14
C PHE A 126 10.11 -6.04 -8.33
N LEU A 127 10.91 -6.34 -9.35
CA LEU A 127 11.03 -5.48 -10.53
C LEU A 127 9.72 -5.44 -11.34
N MET A 128 9.03 -6.57 -11.47
CA MET A 128 7.76 -6.60 -12.19
C MET A 128 6.68 -5.85 -11.42
N LEU A 129 6.61 -6.02 -10.10
CA LEU A 129 5.70 -5.28 -9.23
C LEU A 129 5.99 -3.77 -9.26
N LEU A 130 7.26 -3.39 -9.35
CA LEU A 130 7.66 -1.99 -9.54
C LEU A 130 7.12 -1.46 -10.87
N LEU A 131 7.31 -2.20 -11.97
CA LEU A 131 6.79 -1.83 -13.29
C LEU A 131 5.27 -1.77 -13.31
N ILE A 132 4.57 -2.71 -12.66
CA ILE A 132 3.11 -2.69 -12.51
C ILE A 132 2.68 -1.44 -11.75
N SER A 133 3.33 -1.12 -10.63
CA SER A 133 3.00 0.07 -9.84
C SER A 133 3.21 1.37 -10.63
N LEU A 134 4.28 1.43 -11.44
CA LEU A 134 4.56 2.57 -12.32
C LEU A 134 3.52 2.67 -13.43
N ALA A 135 3.17 1.56 -14.07
CA ALA A 135 2.15 1.51 -15.12
C ALA A 135 0.76 1.92 -14.60
N ILE A 136 0.36 1.45 -13.41
CA ILE A 136 -0.88 1.88 -12.74
C ILE A 136 -0.81 3.39 -12.42
N GLY A 137 0.33 3.87 -11.90
CA GLY A 137 0.55 5.27 -11.60
C GLY A 137 0.43 6.16 -12.84
N LEU A 138 1.04 5.77 -13.95
CA LEU A 138 0.95 6.47 -15.23
C LEU A 138 -0.46 6.44 -15.82
N ALA A 139 -1.12 5.28 -15.83
CA ALA A 139 -2.48 5.14 -16.34
C ALA A 139 -3.47 6.00 -15.52
N THR A 140 -3.32 6.00 -14.19
CA THR A 140 -4.12 6.82 -13.28
C THR A 140 -3.80 8.30 -13.47
N GLY A 141 -2.52 8.68 -13.55
CA GLY A 141 -2.07 10.06 -13.74
C GLY A 141 -2.56 10.65 -15.05
N ILE A 142 -2.42 9.93 -16.17
CA ILE A 142 -2.99 10.31 -17.47
C ILE A 142 -4.50 10.46 -17.35
N GLY A 143 -5.17 9.50 -16.71
CA GLY A 143 -6.61 9.58 -16.44
C GLY A 143 -6.99 10.88 -15.75
N ILE A 144 -6.32 11.23 -14.65
CA ILE A 144 -6.56 12.45 -13.87
C ILE A 144 -6.28 13.72 -14.68
N ILE A 145 -5.21 13.76 -15.49
CA ILE A 145 -4.85 14.92 -16.33
C ILE A 145 -5.96 15.23 -17.33
N PHE A 146 -6.54 14.19 -17.95
CA PHE A 146 -7.67 14.39 -18.85
C PHE A 146 -8.94 14.77 -18.07
N PHE A 147 -9.30 14.00 -17.02
CA PHE A 147 -10.39 14.31 -16.09
C PHE A 147 -10.27 13.50 -14.78
N ILE A 148 -10.61 14.10 -13.65
CA ILE A 148 -10.56 13.43 -12.32
C ILE A 148 -11.38 12.12 -12.30
N LEU A 149 -12.58 12.11 -12.89
CA LEU A 149 -13.49 10.95 -12.85
C LEU A 149 -12.93 9.71 -13.58
N PRO A 150 -12.47 9.79 -14.85
CA PRO A 150 -11.74 8.69 -15.50
C PRO A 150 -10.53 8.19 -14.72
N GLY A 151 -9.74 9.09 -14.11
CA GLY A 151 -8.60 8.71 -13.29
C GLY A 151 -8.98 7.81 -12.11
N ILE A 152 -10.01 8.18 -11.36
CA ILE A 152 -10.53 7.38 -10.25
C ILE A 152 -11.13 6.06 -10.76
N PHE A 153 -11.84 6.08 -11.89
CA PHE A 153 -12.40 4.86 -12.46
C PHE A 153 -11.31 3.82 -12.80
N ILE A 154 -10.23 4.26 -13.47
CA ILE A 154 -9.09 3.41 -13.85
C ILE A 154 -8.35 2.91 -12.62
N SER A 155 -8.07 3.76 -11.64
CA SER A 155 -7.31 3.36 -10.44
C SER A 155 -8.02 2.25 -9.67
N ILE A 156 -9.34 2.34 -9.51
CA ILE A 156 -10.13 1.31 -8.82
C ILE A 156 -10.20 0.02 -9.65
N LYS A 157 -10.28 0.09 -10.97
CA LYS A 157 -10.25 -1.11 -11.83
C LYS A 157 -8.92 -1.86 -11.75
N LEU A 158 -7.83 -1.14 -11.53
CA LEU A 158 -6.47 -1.69 -11.50
C LEU A 158 -5.93 -1.93 -10.09
N ILE A 159 -6.72 -1.64 -9.04
CA ILE A 159 -6.25 -1.70 -7.65
C ILE A 159 -5.81 -3.09 -7.20
N LEU A 160 -6.32 -4.16 -7.83
CA LEU A 160 -6.00 -5.55 -7.50
C LEU A 160 -4.91 -6.15 -8.40
N THR A 161 -4.38 -5.41 -9.37
CA THR A 161 -3.40 -5.91 -10.35
C THR A 161 -2.17 -6.54 -9.68
N THR A 162 -1.64 -5.87 -8.65
CA THR A 162 -0.47 -6.35 -7.89
C THR A 162 -0.79 -7.64 -7.12
N ALA A 163 -1.99 -7.74 -6.54
CA ALA A 163 -2.43 -8.95 -5.84
C ALA A 163 -2.62 -10.11 -6.83
N VAL A 164 -3.28 -9.85 -7.96
CA VAL A 164 -3.49 -10.82 -9.04
C VAL A 164 -2.17 -11.36 -9.58
N TYR A 165 -1.21 -10.48 -9.88
CA TYR A 165 0.11 -10.90 -10.40
C TYR A 165 0.79 -11.89 -9.46
N VAL A 166 0.81 -11.61 -8.15
CA VAL A 166 1.46 -12.48 -7.16
C VAL A 166 0.66 -13.75 -6.89
N MET A 167 -0.66 -13.63 -6.72
CA MET A 167 -1.51 -14.73 -6.25
C MET A 167 -1.91 -15.70 -7.36
N GLU A 168 -1.97 -15.26 -8.62
CA GLU A 168 -2.29 -16.11 -9.78
C GLU A 168 -1.06 -16.53 -10.61
N ASP A 169 0.14 -16.01 -10.31
CA ASP A 169 1.38 -16.24 -11.10
C ASP A 169 1.20 -15.95 -12.60
N VAL A 170 0.46 -14.88 -12.91
CA VAL A 170 0.14 -14.48 -14.30
C VAL A 170 1.13 -13.47 -14.85
N ASP A 171 1.22 -13.39 -16.17
CA ASP A 171 2.06 -12.42 -16.87
C ASP A 171 1.60 -10.96 -16.64
N PHE A 172 2.51 -10.02 -16.88
CA PHE A 172 2.31 -8.59 -16.67
C PHE A 172 0.98 -8.08 -17.24
N GLY A 173 0.68 -8.35 -18.52
CA GLY A 173 -0.52 -7.83 -19.18
C GLY A 173 -1.81 -8.51 -18.70
N ASP A 174 -1.73 -9.80 -18.41
CA ASP A 174 -2.87 -10.60 -17.95
C ASP A 174 -3.32 -10.15 -16.56
N ALA A 175 -2.39 -9.74 -15.69
CA ALA A 175 -2.70 -9.17 -14.39
C ALA A 175 -3.65 -7.95 -14.47
N PHE A 176 -3.44 -7.05 -15.44
CA PHE A 176 -4.29 -5.85 -15.62
C PHE A 176 -5.69 -6.24 -16.09
N SER A 177 -5.77 -7.07 -17.13
CA SER A 177 -7.03 -7.57 -17.67
C SER A 177 -7.84 -8.33 -16.62
N ARG A 178 -7.15 -9.14 -15.81
CA ARG A 178 -7.75 -9.92 -14.74
C ARG A 178 -8.23 -9.05 -13.58
N SER A 179 -7.45 -8.08 -13.11
CA SER A 179 -7.91 -7.09 -12.11
C SER A 179 -9.14 -6.34 -12.62
N TRP A 180 -9.11 -5.89 -13.88
CA TRP A 180 -10.23 -5.20 -14.51
C TRP A 180 -11.48 -6.08 -14.53
N HIS A 181 -11.32 -7.35 -14.90
CA HIS A 181 -12.40 -8.33 -14.89
C HIS A 181 -12.95 -8.51 -13.48
N LEU A 182 -12.13 -8.81 -12.48
CA LEU A 182 -12.55 -9.02 -11.08
C LEU A 182 -13.36 -7.83 -10.53
N VAL A 183 -12.90 -6.60 -10.74
CA VAL A 183 -13.60 -5.39 -10.24
C VAL A 183 -14.85 -5.03 -11.07
N THR A 184 -15.02 -5.59 -12.27
CA THR A 184 -16.25 -5.39 -13.07
C THR A 184 -17.49 -5.88 -12.33
N ASN A 185 -18.56 -5.08 -12.30
CA ASN A 185 -19.78 -5.27 -11.51
C ASN A 185 -19.64 -5.08 -9.98
N TYR A 186 -18.41 -4.93 -9.46
CA TYR A 186 -18.14 -4.65 -8.04
C TYR A 186 -17.35 -3.34 -7.83
N TRP A 187 -17.42 -2.42 -8.80
CA TRP A 187 -16.63 -1.20 -8.79
C TRP A 187 -16.96 -0.31 -7.59
N TRP A 188 -18.24 -0.04 -7.31
CA TRP A 188 -18.65 0.79 -6.16
C TRP A 188 -18.31 0.16 -4.82
N TYR A 189 -18.41 -1.17 -4.72
CA TYR A 189 -18.02 -1.91 -3.53
C TYR A 189 -16.52 -1.79 -3.26
N THR A 190 -15.71 -1.99 -4.31
CA THR A 190 -14.24 -1.86 -4.25
C THR A 190 -13.84 -0.41 -3.94
N PHE A 191 -14.47 0.56 -4.58
CA PHE A 191 -14.25 1.99 -4.33
C PHE A 191 -14.54 2.35 -2.87
N GLY A 192 -15.71 1.95 -2.34
CA GLY A 192 -16.08 2.22 -0.95
C GLY A 192 -15.09 1.59 0.04
N LEU A 193 -14.65 0.36 -0.23
CA LEU A 193 -13.66 -0.32 0.61
C LEU A 193 -12.32 0.42 0.60
N VAL A 194 -11.80 0.76 -0.58
CA VAL A 194 -10.56 1.52 -0.74
C VAL A 194 -10.66 2.86 -0.02
N VAL A 195 -11.74 3.62 -0.21
CA VAL A 195 -11.94 4.92 0.46
C VAL A 195 -11.88 4.78 1.97
N ILE A 196 -12.55 3.79 2.56
CA ILE A 196 -12.54 3.59 4.01
C ILE A 196 -11.16 3.19 4.52
N MET A 197 -10.47 2.28 3.84
CA MET A 197 -9.14 1.82 4.25
C MET A 197 -8.08 2.92 4.13
N TYR A 198 -8.16 3.77 3.09
CA TYR A 198 -7.31 4.93 2.94
C TYR A 198 -7.66 6.04 3.94
N LEU A 199 -8.94 6.27 4.23
CA LEU A 199 -9.37 7.21 5.26
C LEU A 199 -8.84 6.78 6.64
N PHE A 200 -8.97 5.50 6.98
CA PHE A 200 -8.40 4.93 8.19
C PHE A 200 -6.89 5.19 8.28
N SER A 201 -6.14 4.83 7.24
CA SER A 201 -4.67 4.98 7.23
C SER A 201 -4.24 6.45 7.30
N SER A 202 -4.99 7.34 6.65
CA SER A 202 -4.79 8.79 6.70
C SER A 202 -5.07 9.36 8.10
N LEU A 203 -6.17 8.96 8.75
CA LEU A 203 -6.49 9.39 10.11
C LEU A 203 -5.42 8.93 11.11
N MET A 204 -4.93 7.69 10.97
CA MET A 204 -3.87 7.17 11.84
C MET A 204 -2.55 7.94 11.65
N THR A 205 -2.17 8.21 10.40
CA THR A 205 -0.96 9.01 10.10
C THR A 205 -1.09 10.44 10.62
N ASN A 206 -2.23 11.08 10.39
CA ASN A 206 -2.49 12.44 10.84
C ASN A 206 -2.52 12.54 12.36
N ALA A 207 -3.06 11.54 13.08
CA ALA A 207 -3.06 11.52 14.53
C ALA A 207 -1.63 11.59 15.12
N ILE A 208 -0.66 10.95 14.46
CA ILE A 208 0.76 10.99 14.86
C ILE A 208 1.40 12.33 14.51
N THR A 209 1.05 12.89 13.36
CA THR A 209 1.59 14.17 12.87
C THR A 209 0.98 15.38 13.58
N PHE A 210 -0.21 15.25 14.17
CA PHE A 210 -0.98 16.39 14.69
C PHE A 210 -0.29 17.19 15.80
N PRO A 211 0.30 16.56 16.85
CA PRO A 211 1.04 17.31 17.88
C PRO A 211 2.18 18.13 17.28
N PHE A 212 2.80 17.61 16.24
CA PHE A 212 3.93 18.23 15.58
C PHE A 212 3.54 19.42 14.71
N ILE A 213 2.40 19.33 14.01
CA ILE A 213 1.82 20.46 13.28
C ILE A 213 1.54 21.61 14.24
N ILE A 214 1.03 21.32 15.44
CA ILE A 214 0.78 22.32 16.48
C ILE A 214 2.08 22.99 16.91
N VAL A 215 3.10 22.21 17.28
CA VAL A 215 4.41 22.74 17.70
C VAL A 215 5.02 23.60 16.59
N SER A 216 5.06 23.10 15.36
CA SER A 216 5.60 23.82 14.21
C SER A 216 4.88 25.15 13.96
N PHE A 217 3.55 25.15 14.07
CA PHE A 217 2.74 26.35 13.93
C PHE A 217 3.06 27.38 15.03
N PHE A 218 3.15 26.96 16.29
CA PHE A 218 3.46 27.88 17.39
C PHE A 218 4.89 28.41 17.33
N SER A 219 5.89 27.58 17.03
CA SER A 219 7.28 28.00 16.84
C SER A 219 7.39 29.06 15.74
N GLY A 220 6.85 28.78 14.54
CA GLY A 220 6.87 29.72 13.42
C GLY A 220 6.05 30.99 13.65
N PHE A 221 4.91 30.90 14.34
CA PHE A 221 4.05 32.05 14.64
C PHE A 221 4.60 32.95 15.75
N SER A 222 5.30 32.36 16.73
CA SER A 222 5.80 33.12 17.87
C SER A 222 6.89 34.12 17.48
N GLY A 223 7.70 33.81 16.47
CA GLY A 223 8.87 34.61 16.09
C GLY A 223 9.86 34.82 17.25
N LEU A 224 9.74 34.03 18.33
CA LEU A 224 10.49 34.18 19.57
C LEU A 224 11.84 33.45 19.54
N GLU A 225 12.06 32.64 18.51
CA GLU A 225 13.22 31.77 18.39
C GLU A 225 14.18 32.40 17.37
N ASP A 226 15.42 32.62 17.81
CA ASP A 226 16.50 33.14 16.98
C ASP A 226 16.71 32.21 15.75
N PRO A 227 16.99 32.72 14.54
CA PRO A 227 17.21 31.87 13.36
C PRO A 227 18.25 30.76 13.58
N GLU A 228 19.27 31.02 14.40
CA GLU A 228 20.26 30.01 14.77
C GLU A 228 19.65 28.84 15.58
N THR A 229 18.66 29.11 16.44
CA THR A 229 17.95 28.07 17.21
C THR A 229 17.00 27.26 16.32
N MET A 230 16.35 27.92 15.36
CA MET A 230 15.55 27.25 14.32
C MET A 230 16.38 26.25 13.53
N GLU A 231 17.54 26.69 13.06
CA GLU A 231 18.42 25.91 12.20
C GLU A 231 19.10 24.76 12.98
N GLN A 232 19.78 25.07 14.10
CA GLN A 232 20.65 24.11 14.77
C GLN A 232 19.91 23.17 15.74
N THR A 233 18.73 23.57 16.24
CA THR A 233 17.99 22.79 17.24
C THR A 233 16.67 22.26 16.72
N LEU A 234 15.77 23.13 16.24
CA LEU A 234 14.43 22.68 15.83
C LEU A 234 14.44 21.93 14.50
N GLY A 235 15.21 22.37 13.50
CA GLY A 235 15.33 21.72 12.20
C GLY A 235 15.65 20.22 12.30
N PRO A 236 16.73 19.82 13.01
CA PRO A 236 17.05 18.41 13.24
C PRO A 236 15.94 17.63 13.95
N ILE A 237 15.35 18.19 15.02
CA ILE A 237 14.24 17.56 15.75
C ILE A 237 13.05 17.32 14.81
N PHE A 238 12.72 18.32 13.99
CA PHE A 238 11.64 18.30 13.02
C PHE A 238 11.89 17.27 11.93
N SER A 239 13.11 17.17 11.44
CA SER A 239 13.51 16.19 10.43
C SER A 239 13.37 14.75 10.94
N ILE A 240 13.84 14.47 12.16
CA ILE A 240 13.79 13.14 12.77
C ILE A 240 12.34 12.74 12.99
N PHE A 241 11.53 13.66 13.55
CA PHE A 241 10.13 13.40 13.83
C PHE A 241 9.32 13.16 12.55
N TYR A 242 9.53 14.00 11.53
CA TYR A 242 8.85 13.86 10.25
C TYR A 242 9.24 12.56 9.56
N GLY A 243 10.54 12.26 9.47
CA GLY A 243 11.04 11.01 8.89
C GLY A 243 10.49 9.77 9.60
N LEU A 244 10.42 9.79 10.94
CA LEU A 244 9.81 8.73 11.75
C LEU A 244 8.31 8.60 11.47
N THR A 245 7.60 9.71 11.38
CA THR A 245 6.14 9.73 11.16
C THR A 245 5.80 9.18 9.77
N THR A 246 6.49 9.65 8.72
CA THR A 246 6.38 9.11 7.37
C THR A 246 6.73 7.62 7.34
N SER A 247 7.74 7.21 8.10
CA SER A 247 8.12 5.80 8.20
C SER A 247 7.01 4.95 8.82
N LEU A 248 6.37 5.46 9.86
CA LEU A 248 5.30 4.78 10.58
C LEU A 248 4.01 4.71 9.73
N SER A 249 3.80 5.64 8.79
CA SER A 249 2.68 5.59 7.84
C SER A 249 2.65 4.31 7.01
N TYR A 250 3.81 3.77 6.62
CA TYR A 250 3.89 2.50 5.86
C TYR A 250 3.32 1.31 6.64
N VAL A 251 3.38 1.34 7.97
CA VAL A 251 2.76 0.30 8.81
C VAL A 251 1.24 0.31 8.62
N PHE A 252 0.61 1.48 8.55
CA PHE A 252 -0.84 1.56 8.27
C PHE A 252 -1.19 1.10 6.86
N TYR A 253 -0.35 1.37 5.87
CA TYR A 253 -0.54 0.85 4.51
C TYR A 253 -0.51 -0.68 4.43
N THR A 254 0.18 -1.35 5.35
CA THR A 254 0.13 -2.83 5.48
C THR A 254 -1.31 -3.31 5.63
N ILE A 255 -2.12 -2.62 6.44
CA ILE A 255 -3.53 -2.95 6.69
C ILE A 255 -4.35 -2.83 5.39
N VAL A 256 -4.06 -1.80 4.58
CA VAL A 256 -4.68 -1.60 3.27
C VAL A 256 -4.33 -2.74 2.32
N TYR A 257 -3.04 -3.10 2.21
CA TYR A 257 -2.60 -4.19 1.33
C TYR A 257 -3.20 -5.54 1.74
N ILE A 258 -3.30 -5.82 3.04
CA ILE A 258 -3.96 -7.05 3.51
C ILE A 258 -5.44 -7.04 3.14
N CYS A 259 -6.14 -5.92 3.36
CA CYS A 259 -7.55 -5.76 2.98
C CYS A 259 -7.75 -6.00 1.47
N LEU A 260 -6.87 -5.44 0.63
CA LEU A 260 -6.93 -5.66 -0.82
C LEU A 260 -6.65 -7.12 -1.21
N GLY A 261 -5.72 -7.80 -0.53
CA GLY A 261 -5.47 -9.22 -0.76
C GLY A 261 -6.66 -10.10 -0.39
N MET A 262 -7.34 -9.80 0.71
CA MET A 262 -8.58 -10.48 1.10
C MET A 262 -9.74 -10.15 0.17
N HIS A 263 -9.84 -8.88 -0.25
CA HIS A 263 -10.85 -8.44 -1.22
C HIS A 263 -10.68 -9.13 -2.57
N TYR A 264 -9.44 -9.39 -2.98
CA TYR A 264 -9.14 -10.20 -4.16
C TYR A 264 -9.76 -11.61 -4.04
N TYR A 265 -9.51 -12.35 -2.96
CA TYR A 265 -10.11 -13.67 -2.76
C TYR A 265 -11.64 -13.60 -2.66
N ASN A 266 -12.18 -12.59 -1.98
CA ASN A 266 -13.62 -12.37 -1.91
C ASN A 266 -14.25 -12.16 -3.30
N LEU A 267 -13.60 -11.42 -4.21
CA LEU A 267 -14.11 -11.24 -5.57
C LEU A 267 -14.00 -12.50 -6.43
N ILE A 268 -12.93 -13.30 -6.27
CA ILE A 268 -12.80 -14.61 -6.91
C ILE A 268 -13.96 -15.49 -6.49
N GLU A 269 -14.17 -15.67 -5.18
CA GLU A 269 -15.23 -16.54 -4.66
C GLU A 269 -16.63 -16.07 -5.10
N ARG A 270 -16.89 -14.76 -5.09
CA ARG A 270 -18.18 -14.21 -5.54
C ARG A 270 -18.45 -14.41 -7.03
N LYS A 271 -17.42 -14.42 -7.87
CA LYS A 271 -17.58 -14.54 -9.33
C LYS A 271 -17.50 -15.98 -9.79
N GLU A 272 -16.42 -16.66 -9.45
CA GLU A 272 -16.14 -18.01 -9.91
C GLU A 272 -17.04 -19.03 -9.21
N GLY A 273 -17.33 -18.83 -7.92
CA GLY A 273 -18.30 -19.67 -7.19
C GLY A 273 -19.70 -19.58 -7.78
N LYS A 274 -20.11 -18.38 -8.22
CA LYS A 274 -21.39 -18.18 -8.91
C LYS A 274 -21.41 -18.89 -10.27
N GLU A 275 -20.36 -18.70 -11.08
CA GLU A 275 -20.25 -19.34 -12.40
C GLU A 275 -20.23 -20.88 -12.31
N LEU A 276 -19.53 -21.46 -11.33
CA LEU A 276 -19.50 -22.90 -11.11
C LEU A 276 -20.88 -23.46 -10.75
N THR A 277 -21.61 -22.76 -9.88
CA THR A 277 -22.97 -23.15 -9.49
C THR A 277 -23.91 -23.11 -10.70
N GLU A 278 -23.83 -22.06 -11.52
CA GLU A 278 -24.61 -21.92 -12.75
C GLU A 278 -24.30 -23.06 -13.75
N ARG A 279 -23.02 -23.46 -13.90
CA ARG A 279 -22.62 -24.58 -14.77
C ARG A 279 -23.11 -25.93 -14.26
N ILE A 280 -23.06 -26.17 -12.95
CA ILE A 280 -23.58 -27.41 -12.35
C ILE A 280 -25.08 -27.52 -12.60
N GLN A 281 -25.82 -26.43 -12.42
CA GLN A 281 -27.26 -26.41 -12.65
C GLN A 281 -27.61 -26.67 -14.13
N GLN A 282 -26.85 -26.09 -15.06
CA GLN A 282 -27.03 -26.37 -16.50
C GLN A 282 -26.79 -27.85 -16.85
N ILE A 283 -25.81 -28.49 -16.22
CA ILE A 283 -25.54 -29.92 -16.42
C ILE A 283 -26.71 -30.76 -15.87
N ASP A 284 -27.21 -30.45 -14.68
CA ASP A 284 -28.36 -31.17 -14.07
C ASP A 284 -29.64 -31.03 -14.91
N ASP A 285 -29.96 -29.81 -15.37
CA ASP A 285 -31.11 -29.55 -16.24
C ASP A 285 -30.99 -30.28 -17.59
N SER A 286 -29.78 -30.36 -18.16
CA SER A 286 -29.55 -31.11 -19.41
C SER A 286 -29.65 -32.62 -19.23
N ALA A 287 -29.21 -33.15 -18.09
CA ALA A 287 -29.31 -34.57 -17.77
C ALA A 287 -30.76 -34.99 -17.45
N GLY A 288 -31.54 -34.12 -16.80
CA GLY A 288 -32.97 -34.35 -16.54
C GLY A 288 -33.87 -34.19 -17.77
N ALA A 289 -33.42 -33.51 -18.82
CA ALA A 289 -34.16 -33.36 -20.08
C ALA A 289 -33.99 -34.57 -21.04
N GLU A 290 -32.97 -35.41 -20.83
CA GLU A 290 -32.70 -36.62 -21.61
C GLU A 290 -33.31 -37.91 -21.00
N SER A 291 -33.94 -37.82 -19.82
CA SER A 291 -34.64 -38.92 -19.12
C SER A 291 -36.15 -38.86 -19.26
#